data_AF-A0A8J6Z675-F1
#
_entry.id   AF-A0A8J6Z675-F1
#
_cell.length_a   1.000
_cell.length_b   1.000
_cell.length_c   1.000
_cell.angle_alpha   90.00
_cell.angle_beta   90.00
_cell.angle_gamma   90.00
#
_symmetry.space_group_name_H-M   'P 1'
#
loop_
_entity.id
_entity.type
_entity.pdbx_description
1 polymer ?
#
loop_
_entity_poly.entity_id
_entity_poly.type
_entity_poly.pdbx_seq_one_letter_code
_entity_poly.pdbx_strand_id
1 'polypeptide(L)'
;MTIDELLETYRDVFAMTELEKGERFERLMKNFLVTYPVWRGTVAEVWRWKDFPFRHELGGKDLGIDLVAKTVDGDYWAAQCKFYADTSTVTKEAVDSFISNSGRSFGGGQKFSRRLWISTTDLFTDNAREMLKNQSPEVEVINLAMLRRVQINRALLDNGFSRDDARIVRKLRDYQQAAVTAAINHYATNSRGQLIMACGTGKTFTALKIAEQLAPAGKILFLVNLEEFKSYDT
;
A
#
# COMPACT_ATOMS: atom_id res chain seq x y z
N MET A 1 -1.51 -7.64 -16.95
CA MET A 1 -2.47 -6.57 -16.68
C MET A 1 -1.85 -5.50 -15.79
N THR A 2 -1.77 -4.26 -16.28
CA THR A 2 -1.36 -3.08 -15.52
C THR A 2 -2.50 -2.63 -14.58
N ILE A 3 -2.24 -1.64 -13.72
CA ILE A 3 -3.33 -1.05 -12.94
C ILE A 3 -4.27 -0.24 -13.83
N ASP A 4 -3.73 0.48 -14.81
CA ASP A 4 -4.52 1.30 -15.73
C ASP A 4 -5.49 0.44 -16.54
N GLU A 5 -5.01 -0.66 -17.14
CA GLU A 5 -5.85 -1.62 -17.86
C GLU A 5 -6.99 -2.16 -16.99
N LEU A 6 -6.71 -2.49 -15.72
CA LEU A 6 -7.72 -2.97 -14.78
C LEU A 6 -8.76 -1.89 -14.44
N LEU A 7 -8.32 -0.68 -14.11
CA LEU A 7 -9.24 0.41 -13.78
C LEU A 7 -10.08 0.82 -14.99
N GLU A 8 -9.51 0.77 -16.20
CA GLU A 8 -10.21 1.01 -17.45
C GLU A 8 -11.31 -0.04 -17.68
N THR A 9 -11.06 -1.32 -17.37
CA THR A 9 -12.13 -2.34 -17.38
C THR A 9 -13.29 -2.02 -16.44
N TYR A 10 -13.05 -1.30 -15.34
CA TYR A 10 -14.14 -0.89 -14.43
C TYR A 10 -14.88 0.35 -14.96
N ARG A 11 -14.20 1.22 -15.73
CA ARG A 11 -14.81 2.41 -16.34
C ARG A 11 -15.67 2.06 -17.55
N ASP A 12 -15.19 1.14 -18.39
CA ASP A 12 -15.75 0.82 -19.71
C ASP A 12 -16.91 -0.19 -19.70
N VAL A 13 -17.23 -0.77 -18.54
CA VAL A 13 -18.40 -1.64 -18.44
C VAL A 13 -19.66 -0.77 -18.44
N PHE A 14 -20.20 -0.52 -19.65
CA PHE A 14 -21.42 0.26 -19.90
C PHE A 14 -22.65 -0.23 -19.10
N ALA A 15 -22.60 -1.43 -18.52
CA ALA A 15 -23.66 -2.01 -17.70
C ALA A 15 -23.56 -1.69 -16.19
N MET A 16 -22.49 -1.03 -15.71
CA MET A 16 -22.30 -0.73 -14.28
C MET A 16 -22.65 0.70 -13.92
N THR A 17 -23.39 0.84 -12.82
CA THR A 17 -23.62 2.11 -12.11
C THR A 17 -22.35 2.58 -11.40
N GLU A 18 -22.27 3.88 -11.08
CA GLU A 18 -21.14 4.43 -10.31
C GLU A 18 -20.99 3.78 -8.92
N LEU A 19 -22.10 3.34 -8.31
CA LEU A 19 -22.07 2.59 -7.07
C LEU A 19 -21.37 1.23 -7.24
N GLU A 20 -21.73 0.46 -8.27
CA GLU A 20 -21.12 -0.84 -8.54
C GLU A 20 -19.63 -0.73 -8.89
N LYS A 21 -19.25 0.33 -9.62
CA LYS A 21 -17.83 0.64 -9.89
C LYS A 21 -17.08 0.94 -8.59
N GLY A 22 -17.69 1.74 -7.71
CA GLY A 22 -17.18 2.03 -6.37
C GLY A 22 -16.99 0.75 -5.53
N GLU A 23 -17.99 -0.12 -5.46
CA GLU A 23 -17.91 -1.38 -4.72
C GLU A 23 -16.83 -2.33 -5.25
N ARG A 24 -16.64 -2.38 -6.58
CA ARG A 24 -15.54 -3.15 -7.19
C ARG A 24 -14.18 -2.59 -6.83
N PHE A 25 -14.03 -1.27 -6.86
CA PHE A 25 -12.79 -0.61 -6.45
C PHE A 25 -12.50 -0.82 -4.95
N GLU A 26 -13.52 -0.74 -4.10
CA GLU A 26 -13.42 -1.06 -2.67
C GLU A 26 -12.92 -2.51 -2.45
N ARG A 27 -13.49 -3.48 -3.15
CA ARG A 27 -13.03 -4.88 -3.09
C ARG A 27 -11.59 -5.04 -3.56
N LEU A 28 -11.22 -4.36 -4.65
CA LEU A 28 -9.85 -4.32 -5.16
C LEU A 28 -8.89 -3.79 -4.08
N MET A 29 -9.26 -2.69 -3.41
CA MET A 29 -8.42 -2.05 -2.40
C MET A 29 -8.35 -2.87 -1.11
N LYS A 30 -9.43 -3.55 -0.71
CA LYS A 30 -9.38 -4.55 0.37
C LYS A 30 -8.30 -5.60 0.12
N ASN A 31 -8.26 -6.18 -1.08
CA ASN A 31 -7.28 -7.19 -1.45
C ASN A 31 -5.87 -6.59 -1.61
N PHE A 32 -5.77 -5.34 -2.08
CA PHE A 32 -4.52 -4.58 -2.12
C PHE A 32 -3.90 -4.46 -0.72
N LEU A 33 -4.66 -4.04 0.30
CA LEU A 33 -4.13 -3.82 1.66
C LEU A 33 -3.54 -5.10 2.28
N VAL A 34 -4.14 -6.25 1.98
CA VAL A 34 -3.68 -7.56 2.44
C VAL A 34 -2.41 -8.00 1.69
N THR A 35 -2.31 -7.69 0.40
CA THR A 35 -1.24 -8.21 -0.47
C THR A 35 -0.05 -7.27 -0.64
N TYR A 36 -0.22 -5.99 -0.34
CA TYR A 36 0.79 -4.97 -0.56
C TYR A 36 2.09 -5.31 0.19
N PRO A 37 3.25 -5.44 -0.50
CA PRO A 37 4.46 -6.00 0.10
C PRO A 37 4.95 -5.33 1.38
N VAL A 38 4.67 -4.03 1.55
CA VAL A 38 5.05 -3.27 2.75
C VAL A 38 4.15 -3.61 3.94
N TRP A 39 2.85 -3.85 3.72
CA TRP A 39 1.86 -4.05 4.79
C TRP A 39 1.46 -5.49 4.99
N ARG A 40 1.79 -6.40 4.08
CA ARG A 40 1.35 -7.81 4.15
C ARG A 40 1.80 -8.56 5.42
N GLY A 41 2.88 -8.10 6.07
CA GLY A 41 3.33 -8.64 7.36
C GLY A 41 2.72 -7.95 8.57
N THR A 42 2.10 -6.79 8.38
CA THR A 42 1.52 -5.94 9.43
C THR A 42 0.00 -6.07 9.49
N VAL A 43 -0.67 -6.09 8.34
CA VAL A 43 -2.14 -6.17 8.24
C VAL A 43 -2.57 -7.62 8.39
N ALA A 44 -3.28 -7.93 9.48
CA ALA A 44 -3.83 -9.25 9.75
C ALA A 44 -5.13 -9.48 8.97
N GLU A 45 -6.06 -8.53 9.02
CA GLU A 45 -7.41 -8.65 8.47
C GLU A 45 -7.92 -7.31 7.94
N VAL A 46 -8.81 -7.36 6.94
CA VAL A 46 -9.47 -6.17 6.40
C VAL A 46 -10.96 -6.43 6.24
N TRP A 47 -11.79 -5.56 6.84
CA TRP A 47 -13.24 -5.55 6.65
C TRP A 47 -13.65 -4.45 5.69
N ARG A 48 -14.74 -4.69 4.98
CA ARG A 48 -15.55 -3.59 4.46
C ARG A 48 -16.29 -2.96 5.62
N TRP A 49 -16.65 -1.69 5.52
CA TRP A 49 -17.28 -0.96 6.61
C TRP A 49 -18.55 -1.63 7.10
N LYS A 50 -19.38 -2.14 6.19
CA LYS A 50 -20.61 -2.89 6.52
C LYS A 50 -20.36 -4.17 7.33
N ASP A 51 -19.16 -4.75 7.20
CA ASP A 51 -18.75 -6.00 7.83
C ASP A 51 -17.91 -5.75 9.11
N PHE A 52 -17.64 -4.49 9.46
CA PHE A 52 -16.76 -4.14 10.59
C PHE A 52 -17.44 -4.41 11.94
N PRO A 53 -16.81 -5.18 12.87
CA PRO A 53 -17.45 -5.59 14.12
C PRO A 53 -17.93 -4.44 15.02
N PHE A 54 -17.20 -3.32 15.05
CA PHE A 54 -17.54 -2.17 15.90
C PHE A 54 -18.35 -1.09 15.16
N ARG A 55 -18.87 -1.37 13.97
CA ARG A 55 -19.64 -0.42 13.15
C ARG A 55 -20.84 0.17 13.90
N HIS A 56 -21.54 -0.65 14.68
CA HIS A 56 -22.72 -0.21 15.43
C HIS A 56 -22.37 0.79 16.54
N GLU A 57 -21.23 0.64 17.19
CA GLU A 57 -20.73 1.58 18.21
C GLU A 57 -20.36 2.95 17.62
N LEU A 58 -20.00 2.97 16.32
CA LEU A 58 -19.76 4.19 15.58
C LEU A 58 -21.05 4.80 14.97
N GLY A 59 -22.22 4.22 15.30
CA GLY A 59 -23.54 4.73 14.92
C GLY A 59 -24.18 3.98 13.75
N GLY A 60 -23.51 2.98 13.16
CA GLY A 60 -24.14 2.08 12.18
C GLY A 60 -24.59 2.73 10.87
N LYS A 61 -24.08 3.93 10.55
CA LYS A 61 -24.37 4.66 9.30
C LYS A 61 -23.14 4.70 8.41
N ASP A 62 -23.29 5.19 7.19
CA ASP A 62 -22.13 5.57 6.37
C ASP A 62 -21.43 6.77 7.03
N LEU A 63 -20.12 6.64 7.20
CA LEU A 63 -19.25 7.62 7.86
C LEU A 63 -18.12 8.11 6.93
N GLY A 64 -18.16 7.76 5.64
CA GLY A 64 -17.01 7.96 4.77
C GLY A 64 -15.83 7.08 5.15
N ILE A 65 -16.09 5.90 5.73
CA ILE A 65 -15.10 4.85 5.94
C ILE A 65 -15.58 3.67 5.11
N ASP A 66 -14.76 3.20 4.18
CA ASP A 66 -15.12 2.08 3.31
C ASP A 66 -14.46 0.79 3.78
N LEU A 67 -13.22 0.87 4.26
CA LEU A 67 -12.47 -0.28 4.75
C LEU A 67 -11.88 -0.02 6.13
N VAL A 68 -11.76 -1.09 6.92
CA VAL A 68 -11.03 -1.09 8.18
C VAL A 68 -10.02 -2.23 8.16
N ALA A 69 -8.74 -1.91 8.34
CA ALA A 69 -7.68 -2.91 8.48
C ALA A 69 -7.31 -3.07 9.95
N LYS A 70 -7.15 -4.31 10.41
CA LYS A 70 -6.57 -4.64 11.72
C LYS A 70 -5.14 -5.13 11.55
N THR A 71 -4.23 -4.63 12.36
CA THR A 71 -2.84 -5.08 12.36
C THR A 71 -2.66 -6.33 13.22
N VAL A 72 -1.55 -7.04 13.01
CA VAL A 72 -1.12 -8.17 13.85
C VAL A 72 -0.89 -7.76 15.31
N ASP A 73 -0.57 -6.49 15.53
CA ASP A 73 -0.36 -5.89 16.87
C ASP A 73 -1.67 -5.42 17.52
N GLY A 74 -2.80 -5.52 16.81
CA GLY A 74 -4.13 -5.17 17.33
C GLY A 74 -4.58 -3.74 17.05
N ASP A 75 -3.80 -2.95 16.31
CA ASP A 75 -4.19 -1.61 15.88
C ASP A 75 -5.22 -1.65 14.75
N TYR A 76 -5.92 -0.53 14.55
CA TYR A 76 -6.91 -0.37 13.48
C TYR A 76 -6.55 0.80 12.58
N TRP A 77 -6.66 0.60 11.27
CA TRP A 77 -6.53 1.65 10.26
C TRP A 77 -7.87 1.85 9.55
N ALA A 78 -8.26 3.10 9.35
CA ALA A 78 -9.44 3.44 8.56
C ALA A 78 -9.02 3.79 7.12
N ALA A 79 -9.81 3.39 6.12
CA ALA A 79 -9.57 3.79 4.75
C ALA A 79 -10.84 4.25 4.04
N GLN A 80 -10.71 5.27 3.20
CA GLN A 80 -11.70 5.69 2.22
C GLN A 80 -11.14 5.42 0.82
N CYS A 81 -11.94 4.76 -0.01
CA CYS A 81 -11.70 4.45 -1.41
C CYS A 81 -12.56 5.34 -2.30
N LYS A 82 -11.95 6.14 -3.18
CA LYS A 82 -12.66 6.95 -4.17
C LYS A 82 -12.25 6.56 -5.58
N PHE A 83 -13.18 5.95 -6.30
CA PHE A 83 -13.01 5.61 -7.71
C PHE A 83 -13.44 6.78 -8.60
N TYR A 84 -12.52 7.71 -8.82
CA TYR A 84 -12.73 8.87 -9.68
C TYR A 84 -12.16 8.65 -11.10
N ALA A 85 -12.66 9.43 -12.06
CA ALA A 85 -11.88 9.67 -13.27
C ALA A 85 -10.54 10.33 -12.87
N ASP A 86 -9.47 10.02 -13.59
CA ASP A 86 -8.13 10.54 -13.29
C ASP A 86 -8.01 12.06 -13.48
N THR A 87 -8.94 12.67 -14.22
CA THR A 87 -9.11 14.12 -14.39
C THR A 87 -9.94 14.79 -13.29
N SER A 88 -10.52 14.02 -12.37
CA SER A 88 -11.34 14.58 -11.29
C SER A 88 -10.47 15.07 -10.13
N THR A 89 -10.85 16.21 -9.55
CA THR A 89 -10.14 16.81 -8.41
C THR A 89 -10.84 16.47 -7.10
N VAL A 90 -10.10 15.95 -6.12
CA VAL A 90 -10.59 15.74 -4.76
C VAL A 90 -10.71 17.08 -4.04
N THR A 91 -11.90 17.37 -3.52
CA THR A 91 -12.19 18.61 -2.78
C THR A 91 -12.08 18.40 -1.26
N LYS A 92 -12.13 19.50 -0.51
CA LYS A 92 -12.11 19.46 0.96
C LYS A 92 -13.34 18.74 1.51
N GLU A 93 -14.50 19.01 0.95
CA GLU A 93 -15.79 18.43 1.36
C GLU A 93 -15.78 16.91 1.19
N ALA A 94 -15.06 16.40 0.18
CA ALA A 94 -14.89 14.97 -0.04
C ALA A 94 -14.08 14.28 1.07
N VAL A 95 -13.08 14.96 1.65
CA VAL A 95 -12.23 14.41 2.71
C VAL A 95 -12.78 14.68 4.13
N ASP A 96 -13.62 15.72 4.29
CA ASP A 96 -14.10 16.20 5.59
C ASP A 96 -14.72 15.09 6.46
N SER A 97 -15.68 14.35 5.88
CA SER A 97 -16.43 13.32 6.60
C SER A 97 -15.52 12.16 7.07
N PHE A 98 -14.61 11.72 6.20
CA PHE A 98 -13.65 10.66 6.52
C PHE A 98 -12.75 11.06 7.69
N ILE A 99 -12.15 12.25 7.66
CA ILE A 99 -11.24 12.73 8.72
C ILE A 99 -11.96 12.85 10.05
N SER A 100 -13.15 13.46 10.05
CA SER A 100 -13.95 13.65 11.26
C SER A 100 -14.35 12.31 11.88
N ASN A 101 -14.89 11.39 11.09
CA ASN A 101 -15.41 10.13 11.61
C ASN A 101 -14.32 9.13 12.00
N SER A 102 -13.22 9.08 11.27
CA SER A 102 -12.07 8.25 11.62
C SER A 102 -11.26 8.78 12.83
N GLY A 103 -11.64 9.94 13.40
CA GLY A 103 -11.11 10.42 14.69
C GLY A 103 -11.86 9.89 15.92
N ARG A 104 -12.99 9.20 15.73
CA ARG A 104 -13.83 8.70 16.82
C ARG A 104 -13.27 7.42 17.44
N SER A 105 -13.61 7.18 18.71
CA SER A 105 -13.28 5.95 19.43
C SER A 105 -14.41 4.92 19.35
N PHE A 106 -14.06 3.65 19.50
CA PHE A 106 -14.97 2.50 19.51
C PHE A 106 -14.41 1.38 20.41
N GLY A 107 -15.14 0.27 20.59
CA GLY A 107 -14.65 -0.94 21.23
C GLY A 107 -14.08 -0.73 22.63
N GLY A 108 -14.69 0.15 23.43
CA GLY A 108 -14.23 0.44 24.80
C GLY A 108 -12.99 1.34 24.89
N GLY A 109 -12.71 2.18 23.88
CA GLY A 109 -11.64 3.19 23.92
C GLY A 109 -10.59 3.06 22.82
N GLN A 110 -10.73 2.05 21.95
CA GLN A 110 -9.91 1.90 20.75
C GLN A 110 -10.08 3.10 19.82
N LYS A 111 -8.99 3.48 19.15
CA LYS A 111 -8.98 4.48 18.08
C LYS A 111 -8.30 3.90 16.84
N PHE A 112 -8.57 4.51 15.69
CA PHE A 112 -7.75 4.29 14.52
C PHE A 112 -6.37 4.92 14.74
N SER A 113 -5.31 4.18 14.42
CA SER A 113 -3.92 4.64 14.54
C SER A 113 -3.34 5.16 13.22
N ARG A 114 -4.00 4.88 12.09
CA ARG A 114 -3.65 5.36 10.75
C ARG A 114 -4.90 5.57 9.90
N ARG A 115 -4.85 6.52 8.97
CA ARG A 115 -5.87 6.77 7.95
C ARG A 115 -5.27 6.60 6.56
N LEU A 116 -5.99 5.93 5.67
CA LEU A 116 -5.60 5.76 4.27
C LEU A 116 -6.64 6.45 3.36
N TRP A 117 -6.22 7.45 2.59
CA TRP A 117 -7.04 8.00 1.51
C TRP A 117 -6.60 7.38 0.20
N ILE A 118 -7.47 6.58 -0.41
CA ILE A 118 -7.16 5.80 -1.60
C ILE A 118 -7.97 6.33 -2.78
N SER A 119 -7.32 6.85 -3.81
CA SER A 119 -8.01 7.44 -4.96
C SER A 119 -7.35 7.13 -6.30
N THR A 120 -8.16 7.04 -7.35
CA THR A 120 -7.71 6.87 -8.74
C THR A 120 -7.44 8.20 -9.46
N THR A 121 -7.11 9.24 -8.69
CA THR A 121 -6.68 10.56 -9.16
C THR A 121 -5.54 11.05 -8.27
N ASP A 122 -4.67 11.87 -8.86
CA ASP A 122 -3.58 12.57 -8.17
C ASP A 122 -3.94 14.05 -7.89
N LEU A 123 -5.12 14.50 -8.33
CA LEU A 123 -5.56 15.89 -8.26
C LEU A 123 -6.31 16.16 -6.95
N PHE A 124 -5.84 17.15 -6.21
CA PHE A 124 -6.44 17.63 -4.97
C PHE A 124 -6.48 19.16 -5.01
N THR A 125 -7.54 19.77 -4.49
CA THR A 125 -7.52 21.21 -4.19
C THR A 125 -6.50 21.51 -3.09
N ASP A 126 -5.98 22.73 -3.03
CA ASP A 126 -5.03 23.12 -1.99
C ASP A 126 -5.62 22.94 -0.58
N ASN A 127 -6.90 23.28 -0.40
CA ASN A 127 -7.62 23.05 0.85
C ASN A 127 -7.70 21.56 1.24
N ALA A 128 -7.91 20.66 0.27
CA ALA A 128 -7.91 19.22 0.53
C ALA A 128 -6.51 18.74 0.94
N ARG A 129 -5.46 19.21 0.26
CA ARG A 129 -4.07 18.88 0.62
C ARG A 129 -3.71 19.35 2.02
N GLU A 130 -4.03 20.59 2.35
CA GLU A 130 -3.77 21.14 3.69
C GLU A 130 -4.55 20.39 4.77
N MET A 131 -5.79 19.97 4.48
CA MET A 131 -6.57 19.20 5.44
C MET A 131 -5.96 17.82 5.76
N LEU A 132 -5.30 17.18 4.79
CA LEU A 132 -4.69 15.86 4.98
C LEU A 132 -3.35 15.94 5.74
N LYS A 133 -2.66 17.08 5.70
CA LYS A 133 -1.36 17.29 6.37
C LYS A 133 -1.50 17.39 7.89
N ASN A 134 -0.45 16.96 8.60
CA ASN A 134 -0.28 17.13 10.05
C ASN A 134 -1.47 16.65 10.91
N GLN A 135 -2.22 15.67 10.41
CA GLN A 135 -3.34 15.06 11.11
C GLN A 135 -2.86 14.08 12.18
N SER A 136 -3.66 13.92 13.24
CA SER A 136 -3.49 12.86 14.23
C SER A 136 -4.80 12.08 14.37
N PRO A 137 -4.83 10.77 14.06
CA PRO A 137 -3.79 9.98 13.39
C PRO A 137 -3.43 10.48 11.98
N GLU A 138 -2.21 10.15 11.53
CA GLU A 138 -1.69 10.54 10.21
C GLU A 138 -2.56 9.99 9.06
N VAL A 139 -2.63 10.77 7.98
CA VAL A 139 -3.30 10.38 6.74
C VAL A 139 -2.27 10.09 5.65
N GLU A 140 -2.26 8.86 5.19
CA GLU A 140 -1.44 8.41 4.06
C GLU A 140 -2.28 8.39 2.78
N VAL A 141 -1.79 9.01 1.71
CA VAL A 141 -2.48 9.07 0.42
C VAL A 141 -1.93 8.00 -0.51
N ILE A 142 -2.80 7.06 -0.92
CA ILE A 142 -2.52 6.07 -1.96
C ILE A 142 -3.22 6.54 -3.24
N ASN A 143 -2.54 7.38 -4.00
CA ASN A 143 -3.04 7.94 -5.26
C ASN A 143 -2.73 7.03 -6.46
N LEU A 144 -3.15 7.46 -7.66
CA LEU A 144 -2.97 6.69 -8.88
C LEU A 144 -1.48 6.49 -9.21
N ALA A 145 -0.66 7.51 -9.02
CA ALA A 145 0.79 7.41 -9.21
C ALA A 145 1.43 6.33 -8.32
N MET A 146 1.01 6.22 -7.05
CA MET A 146 1.45 5.16 -6.14
C MET A 146 0.97 3.79 -6.62
N LEU A 147 -0.32 3.65 -6.94
CA LEU A 147 -0.91 2.40 -7.43
C LEU A 147 -0.24 1.90 -8.74
N ARG A 148 0.27 2.79 -9.58
CA ARG A 148 1.06 2.43 -10.78
C ARG A 148 2.43 1.82 -10.43
N ARG A 149 3.05 2.27 -9.34
CA ARG A 149 4.39 1.83 -8.91
C ARG A 149 4.39 0.49 -8.18
N VAL A 150 3.29 0.11 -7.53
CA VAL A 150 3.24 -1.10 -6.69
C VAL A 150 3.33 -2.39 -7.50
N GLN A 151 4.22 -3.30 -7.13
CA GLN A 151 4.42 -4.57 -7.85
C GLN A 151 3.62 -5.72 -7.23
N ILE A 152 2.35 -5.81 -7.61
CA ILE A 152 1.44 -6.90 -7.24
C ILE A 152 0.74 -7.44 -8.49
N ASN A 153 0.34 -8.70 -8.47
CA ASN A 153 -0.41 -9.31 -9.56
C ASN A 153 -1.87 -8.83 -9.54
N ARG A 154 -2.15 -7.72 -10.24
CA ARG A 154 -3.45 -7.06 -10.23
C ARG A 154 -4.60 -7.94 -10.75
N ALA A 155 -4.32 -8.89 -11.63
CA ALA A 155 -5.31 -9.85 -12.13
C ALA A 155 -5.88 -10.76 -11.03
N LEU A 156 -5.13 -10.93 -9.93
CA LEU A 156 -5.55 -11.74 -8.79
C LEU A 156 -6.27 -10.92 -7.71
N LEU A 157 -6.34 -9.59 -7.85
CA LEU A 157 -6.96 -8.76 -6.83
C LEU A 157 -8.50 -8.73 -6.94
N ASP A 158 -9.10 -8.99 -8.10
CA ASP A 158 -10.58 -8.96 -8.20
C ASP A 158 -11.24 -10.32 -7.86
N ASN A 159 -10.45 -11.39 -7.83
CA ASN A 159 -10.93 -12.78 -7.82
C ASN A 159 -10.83 -13.47 -6.45
N GLY A 160 -10.56 -12.74 -5.36
CA GLY A 160 -10.56 -13.29 -4.00
C GLY A 160 -9.42 -14.27 -3.69
N PHE A 161 -8.28 -14.13 -4.37
CA PHE A 161 -7.10 -14.97 -4.17
C PHE A 161 -6.42 -14.76 -2.80
N SER A 162 -5.52 -15.68 -2.44
CA SER A 162 -4.79 -15.63 -1.17
C SER A 162 -3.66 -14.58 -1.19
N ARG A 163 -3.18 -14.21 0.01
CA ARG A 163 -2.11 -13.23 0.21
C ARG A 163 -0.83 -13.54 -0.57
N ASP A 164 -0.50 -14.83 -0.72
CA ASP A 164 0.71 -15.27 -1.40
C ASP A 164 0.57 -15.30 -2.93
N ASP A 165 -0.64 -15.52 -3.45
CA ASP A 165 -0.89 -15.63 -4.89
C ASP A 165 -0.62 -14.30 -5.61
N ALA A 166 -0.99 -13.18 -4.99
CA ALA A 166 -0.84 -11.85 -5.58
C ALA A 166 0.62 -11.36 -5.64
N ARG A 167 1.57 -12.08 -5.03
CA ARG A 167 2.97 -11.64 -4.91
C ARG A 167 3.74 -11.87 -6.21
N ILE A 168 4.35 -10.80 -6.72
CA ILE A 168 5.34 -10.92 -7.80
C ILE A 168 6.69 -11.34 -7.18
N VAL A 169 7.06 -12.60 -7.35
CA VAL A 169 8.38 -13.10 -6.93
C VAL A 169 9.40 -12.77 -8.02
N ARG A 170 10.34 -11.88 -7.71
CA ARG A 170 11.49 -11.62 -8.58
C ARG A 170 12.48 -12.78 -8.48
N LYS A 171 12.85 -13.35 -9.63
CA LYS A 171 13.93 -14.34 -9.74
C LYS A 171 15.27 -13.62 -9.92
N LEU A 172 16.32 -14.18 -9.33
CA LEU A 172 17.68 -13.73 -9.59
C LEU A 172 18.02 -13.99 -11.06
N ARG A 173 18.71 -13.03 -11.69
CA ARG A 173 19.40 -13.26 -12.96
C ARG A 173 20.74 -13.95 -12.71
N ASP A 174 21.31 -14.58 -13.73
CA ASP A 174 22.56 -15.36 -13.61
C ASP A 174 23.70 -14.56 -12.95
N TYR A 175 23.90 -13.31 -13.37
CA TYR A 175 24.94 -12.45 -12.78
C TYR A 175 24.65 -12.07 -11.32
N GLN A 176 23.38 -11.96 -10.93
CA GLN A 176 23.00 -11.68 -9.54
C GLN A 176 23.20 -12.93 -8.69
N GLN A 177 22.90 -14.11 -9.24
CA GLN A 177 23.16 -15.39 -8.59
C GLN A 177 24.66 -15.59 -8.38
N ALA A 178 25.49 -15.28 -9.37
CA ALA A 178 26.95 -15.30 -9.24
C ALA A 178 27.44 -14.33 -8.14
N ALA A 179 26.89 -13.11 -8.09
CA ALA A 179 27.21 -12.15 -7.03
C ALA A 179 26.81 -12.64 -5.63
N VAL A 180 25.64 -13.28 -5.50
CA VAL A 180 25.18 -13.89 -4.24
C VAL A 180 26.14 -15.00 -3.80
N THR A 181 26.49 -15.93 -4.69
CA THR A 181 27.43 -17.02 -4.39
C THR A 181 28.81 -16.49 -4.01
N ALA A 182 29.33 -15.51 -4.74
CA ALA A 182 30.62 -14.88 -4.44
C ALA A 182 30.62 -14.21 -3.05
N ALA A 183 29.55 -13.49 -2.70
CA ALA A 183 29.41 -12.87 -1.39
C ALA A 183 29.36 -13.91 -0.26
N ILE A 184 28.59 -15.00 -0.41
CA ILE A 184 28.50 -16.06 0.60
C ILE A 184 29.88 -16.68 0.85
N ASN A 185 30.62 -17.00 -0.22
CA ASN A 185 31.97 -17.56 -0.10
C ASN A 185 32.96 -16.56 0.52
N HIS A 186 32.88 -15.28 0.15
CA HIS A 186 33.76 -14.23 0.69
C HIS A 186 33.58 -14.04 2.19
N TYR A 187 32.34 -13.95 2.66
CA TYR A 187 32.03 -13.70 4.07
C TYR A 187 32.19 -14.93 4.97
N ALA A 188 32.51 -16.11 4.41
CA ALA A 188 32.89 -17.27 5.21
C ALA A 188 34.21 -17.06 5.97
N THR A 189 35.11 -16.21 5.45
CA THR A 189 36.43 -15.94 6.05
C THR A 189 36.74 -14.46 6.22
N ASN A 190 35.95 -13.57 5.62
CA ASN A 190 36.15 -12.13 5.70
C ASN A 190 34.99 -11.44 6.43
N SER A 191 35.28 -10.32 7.11
CA SER A 191 34.27 -9.52 7.81
C SER A 191 33.81 -8.28 7.03
N ARG A 192 34.49 -7.94 5.93
CA ARG A 192 34.21 -6.77 5.09
C ARG A 192 34.33 -7.13 3.61
N GLY A 193 33.48 -6.54 2.78
CA GLY A 193 33.48 -6.71 1.34
C GLY A 193 32.72 -5.59 0.64
N GLN A 194 32.88 -5.49 -0.67
CA GLN A 194 32.21 -4.49 -1.50
C GLN A 194 31.54 -5.17 -2.69
N LEU A 195 30.29 -4.77 -2.98
CA LEU A 195 29.54 -5.23 -4.14
C LEU A 195 29.49 -4.11 -5.18
N ILE A 196 30.30 -4.23 -6.23
CA ILE A 196 30.32 -3.28 -7.35
C ILE A 196 29.37 -3.76 -8.45
N MET A 197 28.38 -2.94 -8.76
CA MET A 197 27.38 -3.25 -9.77
C MET A 197 26.93 -1.96 -10.48
N ALA A 198 26.75 -2.02 -11.81
CA ALA A 198 26.32 -0.86 -12.60
C ALA A 198 24.91 -0.36 -12.19
N CYS A 199 24.56 0.89 -12.51
CA CYS A 199 23.21 1.42 -12.26
C CYS A 199 22.14 0.58 -13.00
N GLY A 200 20.96 0.41 -12.40
CA GLY A 200 19.86 -0.37 -12.99
C GLY A 200 20.01 -1.91 -12.95
N THR A 201 21.15 -2.47 -12.55
CA THR A 201 21.39 -3.93 -12.49
C THR A 201 20.81 -4.63 -11.24
N GLY A 202 20.03 -3.90 -10.43
CA GLY A 202 19.34 -4.47 -9.28
C GLY A 202 20.19 -4.67 -8.03
N LYS A 203 21.17 -3.78 -7.78
CA LYS A 203 22.06 -3.84 -6.60
C LYS A 203 21.32 -4.07 -5.28
N THR A 204 20.26 -3.30 -5.05
CA THR A 204 19.44 -3.40 -3.82
C THR A 204 18.77 -4.76 -3.70
N PHE A 205 18.27 -5.31 -4.82
CA PHE A 205 17.66 -6.64 -4.83
C PHE A 205 18.69 -7.74 -4.60
N THR A 206 19.87 -7.64 -5.23
CA THR A 206 20.98 -8.57 -4.97
C THR A 206 21.45 -8.52 -3.52
N ALA A 207 21.59 -7.31 -2.94
CA ALA A 207 21.96 -7.12 -1.55
C ALA A 207 20.94 -7.75 -0.59
N LEU A 208 19.63 -7.62 -0.87
CA LEU A 208 18.58 -8.31 -0.12
C LEU A 208 18.78 -9.84 -0.17
N LYS A 209 19.04 -10.42 -1.34
CA LYS A 209 19.27 -11.86 -1.48
C LYS A 209 20.54 -12.36 -0.78
N ILE A 210 21.59 -11.55 -0.75
CA ILE A 210 22.79 -11.83 0.05
C ILE A 210 22.44 -11.82 1.55
N ALA A 211 21.71 -10.81 2.01
CA ALA A 211 21.34 -10.68 3.41
C ALA A 211 20.43 -11.82 3.89
N GLU A 212 19.44 -12.23 3.08
CA GLU A 212 18.57 -13.39 3.35
C GLU A 212 19.37 -14.69 3.56
N GLN A 213 20.49 -14.87 2.85
CA GLN A 213 21.33 -16.07 2.93
C GLN A 213 22.34 -16.02 4.09
N LEU A 214 22.97 -14.86 4.31
CA LEU A 214 23.99 -14.70 5.36
C LEU A 214 23.39 -14.55 6.76
N ALA A 215 22.17 -14.02 6.86
CA ALA A 215 21.53 -13.70 8.12
C ALA A 215 20.03 -14.06 8.12
N PRO A 216 19.67 -15.33 7.87
CA PRO A 216 18.27 -15.75 7.74
C PRO A 216 17.40 -15.45 8.96
N ALA A 217 18.00 -15.43 10.16
CA ALA A 217 17.38 -15.02 11.42
C ALA A 217 18.16 -13.88 12.12
N GLY A 218 19.07 -13.21 11.41
CA GLY A 218 19.94 -12.18 11.96
C GLY A 218 19.34 -10.78 11.86
N LYS A 219 20.02 -9.80 12.45
CA LYS A 219 19.68 -8.38 12.30
C LYS A 219 20.50 -7.78 11.17
N ILE A 220 19.83 -7.07 10.26
CA ILE A 220 20.45 -6.35 9.15
C ILE A 220 20.27 -4.85 9.37
N LEU A 221 21.36 -4.09 9.24
CA LEU A 221 21.32 -2.63 9.21
C LEU A 221 21.54 -2.18 7.76
N PHE A 222 20.51 -1.57 7.15
CA PHE A 222 20.60 -0.99 5.82
C PHE A 222 20.69 0.54 5.94
N LEU A 223 21.83 1.11 5.56
CA LEU A 223 22.06 2.55 5.59
C LEU A 223 21.88 3.13 4.18
N VAL A 224 21.12 4.21 4.07
CA VAL A 224 20.86 4.92 2.80
C VAL A 224 20.98 6.44 3.03
N ASN A 225 21.63 7.14 2.12
CA ASN A 225 21.61 8.60 2.10
C ASN A 225 20.37 9.06 1.29
N LEU A 226 19.52 9.88 1.91
CA LEU A 226 18.25 10.33 1.32
C LEU A 226 18.33 11.72 0.67
N GLU A 227 19.47 12.42 0.72
CA GLU A 227 19.57 13.81 0.22
C GLU A 227 19.47 13.95 -1.31
N GLU A 228 19.60 12.87 -2.09
CA GLU A 228 19.51 12.91 -3.56
C GLU A 228 18.08 12.80 -4.13
N PHE A 229 17.03 12.67 -3.29
CA PHE A 229 15.64 12.55 -3.77
C PHE A 229 14.86 13.87 -3.84
N LYS A 230 15.43 15.01 -3.43
CA LYS A 230 14.75 16.33 -3.40
C LYS A 230 14.67 17.05 -4.75
N SER A 231 15.13 16.46 -5.86
CA SER A 231 15.21 17.17 -7.16
C SER A 231 14.09 16.86 -8.17
N TYR A 232 12.97 16.26 -7.75
CA TYR A 232 11.88 15.90 -8.69
C TYR A 232 10.49 16.46 -8.33
N ASP A 233 10.38 17.31 -7.30
CA ASP A 233 9.17 18.10 -7.05
C ASP A 233 9.47 19.58 -7.35
N THR A 234 9.47 19.92 -8.63
CA THR A 234 9.25 21.27 -9.17
C THR A 234 8.30 21.17 -10.35
#